data_AF-A0A534PQL2-F1
#
_entry.id   AF-A0A534PQL2-F1
#
_cell.length_a   1.000
_cell.length_b   1.000
_cell.length_c   1.000
_cell.angle_alpha   90.00
_cell.angle_beta   90.00
_cell.angle_gamma   90.00
#
_symmetry.space_group_name_H-M   'P 1'
#
loop_
_entity.id
_entity.type
_entity.pdbx_description
1 polymer ?
#
loop_
_entity_poly.entity_id
_entity_poly.type
_entity_poly.pdbx_seq_one_letter_code
_entity_poly.pdbx_strand_id
1 'polypeptide(L)'
;MRNLPWFLFLLCACVRNPATGKLQLDLIPESQEIEMGQQAKQEVIQTMGIYRDPKLEQYVADLGKPLAANSGRPNLPFSYMIVEDAAVNAFALPGGPIFITRGILGHLNSEAELVAVMGHETGHISARHSANMLSKAQLAQVGLGIASIVSPTMAQLAQVAGAGMQLLFLQFSRTDETQADEMGFRFMTKAGYDPRQMIGLFQMLGGLGVESAGGASAGKLPEWAQTHPIPEHRLEATQERLKTELKGDPSTLRVDREKYLSMIDGIPFGDDPRQGYFKGDTFLHPELKFQIELPKGWQHENTPQAVVAVSPQQDAMMQLASAGKLSPQEAAQKFFSQQGVKQGAAAQGTIHGSSAVSAYFAGTTQQGPIEGLATFLAHQGTTYAIFGYTAAGKEQSYDQTFRASMGSFATLSDSAALNVQPARVKVVHLDRAMSVKEFTGAYPSSVKPEVVALLNGVDKDGTLQAGPAKQIVGGVSAQK
;
A
#
# COMPACT_ATOMS: atom_id res chain seq x y z
N MET A 1 42.83 26.79 36.36
CA MET A 1 43.34 26.69 34.98
C MET A 1 42.30 25.98 34.12
N ARG A 2 41.79 26.72 33.12
CA ARG A 2 40.94 26.39 31.96
C ARG A 2 40.24 25.02 31.88
N ASN A 3 38.91 25.12 31.97
CA ASN A 3 37.91 24.32 31.28
C ASN A 3 38.32 24.08 29.81
N LEU A 4 38.40 22.81 29.40
CA LEU A 4 38.56 22.40 28.01
C LEU A 4 37.17 22.04 27.47
N PRO A 5 36.66 22.70 26.41
CA PRO A 5 35.30 22.46 25.94
C PRO A 5 35.25 21.15 25.14
N TRP A 6 34.28 20.28 25.47
CA TRP A 6 33.87 19.09 24.71
C TRP A 6 33.18 19.40 23.36
N PHE A 7 33.55 20.51 22.72
CA PHE A 7 32.94 20.98 21.47
C PHE A 7 33.97 20.89 20.34
N LEU A 8 34.34 19.69 19.90
CA LEU A 8 35.10 19.54 18.64
C LEU A 8 35.05 18.10 18.06
N PHE A 9 33.85 17.59 17.73
CA PHE A 9 33.74 16.34 16.93
C PHE A 9 32.56 16.32 15.93
N LEU A 10 32.05 17.47 15.48
CA LEU A 10 30.93 17.57 14.52
C LEU A 10 31.32 18.00 13.09
N LEU A 11 32.60 18.08 12.73
CA LEU A 11 33.04 18.76 11.50
C LEU A 11 33.33 17.88 10.27
N CYS A 12 33.07 16.57 10.27
CA CYS A 12 33.41 15.69 9.13
C CYS A 12 32.31 14.72 8.65
N ALA A 13 31.02 15.00 8.88
CA ALA A 13 29.93 14.08 8.47
C ALA A 13 29.40 14.31 7.04
N CYS A 14 30.01 15.21 6.25
CA CYS A 14 29.61 15.44 4.86
C CYS A 14 30.52 14.66 3.90
N VAL A 15 29.97 13.63 3.25
CA VAL A 15 30.69 12.80 2.27
C VAL A 15 30.11 13.06 0.87
N ARG A 16 30.97 12.97 -0.17
CA ARG A 16 30.52 13.08 -1.56
C ARG A 16 29.95 11.74 -2.00
N ASN A 17 28.66 11.70 -2.33
CA ASN A 17 28.02 10.48 -2.78
C ASN A 17 28.58 10.07 -4.16
N PRO A 18 29.08 8.83 -4.34
CA PRO A 18 29.74 8.40 -5.57
C PRO A 18 28.79 8.28 -6.77
N ALA A 19 27.49 8.02 -6.53
CA ALA A 19 26.49 7.93 -7.58
C ALA A 19 25.97 9.31 -8.02
N THR A 20 25.80 10.24 -7.07
CA THR A 20 25.21 11.56 -7.35
C THR A 20 26.23 12.66 -7.61
N GLY A 21 27.46 12.50 -7.11
CA GLY A 21 28.49 13.53 -7.09
C GLY A 21 28.21 14.71 -6.15
N LYS A 22 27.13 14.70 -5.36
CA LYS A 22 26.76 15.76 -4.41
C LYS A 22 27.26 15.45 -2.99
N LEU A 23 27.49 16.49 -2.18
CA LEU A 23 27.78 16.34 -0.75
C LEU A 23 26.48 16.01 0.02
N GLN A 24 26.53 15.03 0.90
CA GLN A 24 25.41 14.59 1.72
C GLN A 24 25.89 14.29 3.15
N LEU A 25 25.00 14.46 4.13
CA LEU A 25 25.24 14.05 5.50
C LEU A 25 25.20 12.52 5.57
N ASP A 26 26.32 11.91 5.93
CA ASP A 26 26.49 10.45 5.94
C ASP A 26 26.91 9.99 7.34
N LEU A 27 25.93 9.73 8.21
CA LEU A 27 26.16 9.23 9.57
C LEU A 27 25.98 7.72 9.69
N ILE A 28 25.42 7.08 8.67
CA ILE A 28 25.13 5.65 8.63
C ILE A 28 26.13 4.97 7.70
N PRO A 29 27.10 4.18 8.19
CA PRO A 29 28.03 3.44 7.34
C PRO A 29 27.31 2.50 6.37
N GLU A 30 27.87 2.25 5.19
CA GLU A 30 27.29 1.35 4.18
C GLU A 30 27.02 -0.07 4.72
N SER A 31 27.89 -0.61 5.59
CA SER A 31 27.65 -1.91 6.22
C SER A 31 26.40 -1.92 7.09
N GLN A 32 26.16 -0.83 7.83
CA GLN A 32 24.96 -0.67 8.66
C GLN A 32 23.71 -0.46 7.79
N GLU A 33 23.83 0.31 6.71
CA GLU A 33 22.77 0.48 5.71
C GLU A 33 22.31 -0.87 5.13
N ILE A 34 23.27 -1.73 4.76
CA ILE A 34 23.01 -3.09 4.25
C ILE A 34 22.34 -3.95 5.32
N GLU A 35 22.86 -3.95 6.54
CA GLU A 35 22.29 -4.75 7.65
C GLU A 35 20.83 -4.38 7.93
N MET A 36 20.53 -3.08 8.04
CA MET A 36 19.17 -2.58 8.23
C MET A 36 18.24 -3.01 7.10
N GLY A 37 18.71 -2.88 5.85
CA GLY A 37 17.95 -3.31 4.67
C GLY A 37 17.60 -4.79 4.67
N GLN A 38 18.57 -5.65 5.02
CA GLN A 38 18.35 -7.10 5.04
C GLN A 38 17.43 -7.53 6.19
N GLN A 39 17.50 -6.89 7.35
CA GLN A 39 16.56 -7.12 8.46
C GLN A 39 15.15 -6.71 8.07
N ALA A 40 14.97 -5.48 7.57
CA ALA A 40 13.66 -4.97 7.14
C ALA A 40 13.07 -5.78 5.98
N LYS A 41 13.90 -6.29 5.06
CA LYS A 41 13.48 -7.21 4.00
C LYS A 41 12.76 -8.45 4.56
N GLN A 42 13.26 -9.03 5.66
CA GLN A 42 12.61 -10.20 6.28
C GLN A 42 11.26 -9.83 6.88
N GLU A 43 11.15 -8.67 7.53
CA GLU A 43 9.89 -8.17 8.09
C GLU A 43 8.83 -7.92 7.00
N VAL A 44 9.24 -7.31 5.88
CA VAL A 44 8.38 -7.10 4.69
C VAL A 44 7.87 -8.43 4.15
N ILE A 45 8.76 -9.41 3.96
CA ILE A 45 8.38 -10.74 3.46
C ILE A 45 7.39 -11.42 4.41
N GLN A 46 7.57 -11.28 5.72
CA GLN A 46 6.68 -11.88 6.72
C GLN A 46 5.31 -11.19 6.78
N THR A 47 5.27 -9.88 6.54
CA THR A 47 4.07 -9.06 6.73
C THR A 47 3.25 -8.93 5.45
N MET A 48 3.89 -8.62 4.33
CA MET A 48 3.22 -8.41 3.03
C MET A 48 3.17 -9.68 2.18
N GLY A 49 4.02 -10.67 2.47
CA GLY A 49 4.15 -11.86 1.62
C GLY A 49 4.84 -11.57 0.29
N ILE A 50 5.25 -12.65 -0.40
CA ILE A 50 5.83 -12.58 -1.75
C ILE A 50 4.81 -13.13 -2.73
N TYR A 51 4.60 -12.42 -3.84
CA TYR A 51 3.81 -12.93 -4.96
C TYR A 51 4.63 -14.00 -5.70
N ARG A 52 4.20 -15.26 -5.58
CA ARG A 52 4.92 -16.43 -6.10
C ARG A 52 4.53 -16.73 -7.54
N ASP A 53 5.28 -16.17 -8.47
CA ASP A 53 5.27 -16.57 -9.89
C ASP A 53 6.72 -16.67 -10.38
N PRO A 54 7.29 -17.87 -10.51
CA PRO A 54 8.70 -18.03 -10.86
C PRO A 54 9.10 -17.35 -12.18
N LYS A 55 8.19 -17.25 -13.14
CA LYS A 55 8.44 -16.61 -14.44
C LYS A 55 8.50 -15.10 -14.27
N LEU A 56 7.55 -14.52 -13.53
CA LEU A 56 7.48 -13.08 -13.31
C LEU A 56 8.55 -12.59 -12.33
N GLU A 57 8.83 -13.37 -11.27
CA GLU A 57 9.93 -13.14 -10.33
C GLU A 57 11.28 -13.06 -11.07
N GLN A 58 11.59 -14.06 -11.90
CA GLN A 58 12.83 -14.09 -12.67
C GLN A 58 12.90 -12.92 -13.66
N TYR A 59 11.79 -12.62 -14.34
CA TYR A 59 11.69 -11.50 -15.27
C TYR A 59 11.99 -10.16 -14.59
N VAL A 60 11.35 -9.86 -13.45
CA VAL A 60 11.62 -8.64 -12.67
C VAL A 60 13.07 -8.59 -12.19
N ALA A 61 13.61 -9.71 -11.68
CA ALA A 61 15.00 -9.77 -11.27
C ALA A 61 15.97 -9.49 -12.43
N ASP A 62 15.70 -10.01 -13.63
CA ASP A 62 16.52 -9.81 -14.82
C ASP A 62 16.51 -8.36 -15.31
N LEU A 63 15.35 -7.69 -15.25
CA LEU A 63 15.25 -6.26 -15.55
C LEU A 63 16.05 -5.39 -14.58
N GLY A 64 16.17 -5.82 -13.32
CA GLY A 64 16.89 -5.09 -12.28
C GLY A 64 18.41 -5.14 -12.41
N LYS A 65 18.96 -6.23 -12.98
CA LYS A 65 20.42 -6.42 -13.15
C LYS A 65 21.13 -5.24 -13.82
N PRO A 66 20.71 -4.76 -15.01
CA PRO A 66 21.36 -3.61 -15.65
C PRO A 66 21.19 -2.32 -14.85
N LEU A 67 20.09 -2.13 -14.10
CA LEU A 67 19.88 -0.95 -13.26
C LEU A 67 20.85 -0.95 -12.08
N ALA A 68 20.95 -2.07 -11.36
CA ALA A 68 21.89 -2.26 -10.26
C ALA A 68 23.35 -2.06 -10.71
N ALA A 69 23.73 -2.60 -11.87
CA ALA A 69 25.07 -2.44 -12.43
C ALA A 69 25.42 -0.98 -12.76
N ASN A 70 24.42 -0.17 -13.13
CA ASN A 70 24.59 1.24 -13.50
C ASN A 70 24.31 2.23 -12.35
N SER A 71 23.97 1.73 -11.16
CA SER A 71 23.58 2.53 -9.98
C SER A 71 24.69 3.45 -9.43
N GLY A 72 25.96 3.21 -9.81
CA GLY A 72 27.11 3.81 -9.15
C GLY A 72 27.44 3.16 -7.80
N ARG A 73 26.68 2.14 -7.38
CA ARG A 73 26.93 1.30 -6.19
C ARG A 73 26.75 -0.19 -6.52
N PRO A 74 27.45 -0.74 -7.55
CA PRO A 74 27.15 -2.07 -8.11
C PRO A 74 27.43 -3.24 -7.17
N ASN A 75 28.17 -3.03 -6.08
CA ASN A 75 28.53 -4.07 -5.11
C ASN A 75 27.49 -4.25 -3.99
N LEU A 76 26.42 -3.45 -3.97
CA LEU A 76 25.32 -3.66 -3.02
C LEU A 76 24.56 -4.95 -3.34
N PRO A 77 24.01 -5.63 -2.32
CA PRO A 77 23.16 -6.81 -2.50
C PRO A 77 21.75 -6.42 -3.00
N PHE A 78 21.67 -5.87 -4.22
CA PHE A 78 20.39 -5.55 -4.85
C PHE A 78 19.52 -6.79 -4.99
N SER A 79 18.23 -6.66 -4.66
CA SER A 79 17.23 -7.69 -4.93
C SER A 79 15.91 -7.02 -5.30
N TYR A 80 15.34 -7.40 -6.44
CA TYR A 80 14.05 -6.91 -6.92
C TYR A 80 13.02 -8.02 -6.72
N MET A 81 11.98 -7.76 -5.94
CA MET A 81 10.99 -8.77 -5.54
C MET A 81 9.57 -8.25 -5.71
N ILE A 82 8.62 -9.16 -5.89
CA ILE A 82 7.19 -8.81 -6.01
C ILE A 82 6.49 -9.18 -4.70
N VAL A 83 5.77 -8.24 -4.09
CA VAL A 83 4.96 -8.48 -2.87
C VAL A 83 3.50 -8.71 -3.21
N GLU A 84 2.82 -9.51 -2.38
CA GLU A 84 1.38 -9.81 -2.52
C GLU A 84 0.54 -8.64 -1.97
N ASP A 85 0.58 -7.52 -2.69
CA ASP A 85 -0.17 -6.32 -2.35
C ASP A 85 -0.92 -5.79 -3.57
N ALA A 86 -2.21 -5.49 -3.39
CA ALA A 86 -3.10 -4.96 -4.40
C ALA A 86 -2.90 -3.45 -4.63
N ALA A 87 -2.30 -2.74 -3.69
CA ALA A 87 -2.01 -1.32 -3.80
C ALA A 87 -1.04 -1.07 -4.96
N VAL A 88 -1.16 0.09 -5.62
CA VAL A 88 -0.20 0.52 -6.64
C VAL A 88 0.97 1.18 -5.92
N ASN A 89 2.08 0.45 -5.78
CA ASN A 89 3.27 0.95 -5.09
C ASN A 89 4.55 0.24 -5.54
N ALA A 90 5.68 0.85 -5.27
CA ALA A 90 7.01 0.24 -5.27
C ALA A 90 7.86 0.98 -4.23
N PHE A 91 8.83 0.30 -3.63
CA PHE A 91 9.67 0.94 -2.61
C PHE A 91 11.04 0.29 -2.50
N ALA A 92 12.02 1.11 -2.15
CA ALA A 92 13.38 0.70 -1.86
C ALA A 92 13.68 0.72 -0.35
N LEU A 93 14.24 -0.37 0.15
CA LEU A 93 14.89 -0.41 1.46
C LEU A 93 16.35 0.02 1.35
N PRO A 94 16.96 0.55 2.44
CA PRO A 94 18.38 0.86 2.47
C PRO A 94 19.23 -0.35 2.01
N GLY A 95 20.34 -0.10 1.31
CA GLY A 95 21.33 -1.15 1.04
C GLY A 95 20.96 -2.19 -0.02
N GLY A 96 19.88 -2.02 -0.80
CA GLY A 96 19.68 -2.79 -2.03
C GLY A 96 18.31 -3.46 -2.27
N PRO A 97 17.53 -3.86 -1.26
CA PRO A 97 16.23 -4.50 -1.52
C PRO A 97 15.23 -3.51 -2.12
N ILE A 98 14.59 -3.90 -3.22
CA ILE A 98 13.51 -3.18 -3.89
C ILE A 98 12.32 -4.12 -4.01
N PHE A 99 11.14 -3.60 -3.68
CA PHE A 99 9.89 -4.32 -3.77
C PHE A 99 8.94 -3.61 -4.75
N ILE A 100 8.24 -4.41 -5.53
CA ILE A 100 7.22 -3.99 -6.49
C ILE A 100 5.93 -4.66 -6.05
N THR A 101 4.84 -3.92 -5.90
CA THR A 101 3.56 -4.56 -5.56
C THR A 101 2.97 -5.29 -6.77
N ARG A 102 2.18 -6.34 -6.52
CA ARG A 102 1.36 -6.94 -7.58
C ARG A 102 0.43 -5.90 -8.22
N GLY A 103 -0.11 -4.98 -7.42
CA GLY A 103 -1.03 -3.93 -7.87
C GLY A 103 -0.44 -3.04 -8.97
N ILE A 104 0.79 -2.55 -8.83
CA ILE A 104 1.39 -1.69 -9.87
C ILE A 104 1.61 -2.45 -11.18
N LEU A 105 1.94 -3.75 -11.13
CA LEU A 105 2.11 -4.57 -12.34
C LEU A 105 0.83 -4.65 -13.20
N GLY A 106 -0.35 -4.64 -12.57
CA GLY A 106 -1.61 -4.62 -13.33
C GLY A 106 -1.86 -3.29 -14.08
N HIS A 107 -1.28 -2.19 -13.60
CA HIS A 107 -1.54 -0.85 -14.12
C HIS A 107 -0.58 -0.43 -15.22
N LEU A 108 0.68 -0.87 -15.16
CA LEU A 108 1.68 -0.55 -16.16
C LEU A 108 1.30 -1.13 -17.54
N ASN A 109 1.82 -0.50 -18.57
CA ASN A 109 1.47 -0.67 -19.97
C ASN A 109 2.65 -1.11 -20.83
N SER A 110 3.86 -1.16 -20.27
CA SER A 110 5.05 -1.65 -20.98
C SER A 110 6.17 -2.10 -20.03
N GLU A 111 7.13 -2.85 -20.56
CA GLU A 111 8.35 -3.23 -19.83
C GLU A 111 9.16 -1.98 -19.48
N ALA A 112 9.19 -1.00 -20.37
CA ALA A 112 9.88 0.27 -20.13
C ALA A 112 9.24 1.10 -18.99
N GLU A 113 7.92 1.05 -18.79
CA GLU A 113 7.28 1.66 -17.62
C GLU A 113 7.66 0.94 -16.32
N LEU A 114 7.73 -0.40 -16.32
CA LEU A 114 8.23 -1.16 -15.18
C LEU A 114 9.70 -0.81 -14.87
N VAL A 115 10.53 -0.71 -15.91
CA VAL A 115 11.93 -0.30 -15.77
C VAL A 115 12.05 1.15 -15.27
N ALA A 116 11.13 2.05 -15.64
CA ALA A 116 11.10 3.40 -15.10
C ALA A 116 10.83 3.40 -13.58
N VAL A 117 9.84 2.62 -13.11
CA VAL A 117 9.58 2.43 -11.67
C VAL A 117 10.81 1.87 -10.96
N MET A 118 11.37 0.76 -11.46
CA MET A 118 12.54 0.13 -10.86
C MET A 118 13.79 1.03 -10.90
N GLY A 119 13.92 1.84 -11.94
CA GLY A 119 15.00 2.82 -12.10
C GLY A 119 14.90 3.94 -11.08
N HIS A 120 13.70 4.45 -10.81
CA HIS A 120 13.42 5.42 -9.75
C HIS A 120 13.79 4.87 -8.37
N GLU A 121 13.35 3.66 -8.03
CA GLU A 121 13.71 2.99 -6.76
C GLU A 121 15.22 2.73 -6.63
N THR A 122 15.86 2.31 -7.73
CA THR A 122 17.33 2.18 -7.78
C THR A 122 18.01 3.54 -7.55
N GLY A 123 17.40 4.64 -8.02
CA GLY A 123 17.83 6.01 -7.76
C GLY A 123 17.87 6.36 -6.28
N HIS A 124 16.84 5.97 -5.49
CA HIS A 124 16.83 6.19 -4.04
C HIS A 124 18.00 5.50 -3.33
N ILE A 125 18.29 4.25 -3.68
CA ILE A 125 19.42 3.49 -3.12
C ILE A 125 20.76 4.11 -3.56
N SER A 126 20.89 4.46 -4.84
CA SER A 126 22.09 5.09 -5.40
C SER A 126 22.41 6.40 -4.66
N ALA A 127 21.38 7.22 -4.45
CA ALA A 127 21.50 8.51 -3.80
C ALA A 127 21.49 8.44 -2.26
N ARG A 128 21.42 7.24 -1.67
CA ARG A 128 21.40 7.01 -0.21
C ARG A 128 20.29 7.79 0.50
N HIS A 129 19.14 8.02 -0.16
CA HIS A 129 18.09 8.89 0.39
C HIS A 129 17.60 8.43 1.77
N SER A 130 17.37 7.13 1.97
CA SER A 130 16.94 6.59 3.26
C SER A 130 18.02 6.76 4.34
N ALA A 131 19.29 6.49 4.04
CA ALA A 131 20.40 6.69 4.97
C ALA A 131 20.59 8.18 5.34
N ASN A 132 20.42 9.09 4.37
CA ASN A 132 20.45 10.53 4.61
C ASN A 132 19.29 10.99 5.51
N MET A 133 18.09 10.46 5.30
CA MET A 133 16.92 10.76 6.13
C MET A 133 17.11 10.26 7.57
N LEU A 134 17.59 9.02 7.73
CA LEU A 134 17.90 8.45 9.04
C LEU A 134 19.00 9.24 9.76
N SER A 135 20.05 9.66 9.04
CA SER A 135 21.11 10.51 9.59
C SER A 135 20.56 11.85 10.11
N LYS A 136 19.67 12.49 9.34
CA LYS A 136 18.99 13.73 9.77
C LYS A 136 18.12 13.49 11.02
N ALA A 137 17.38 12.39 11.07
CA ALA A 137 16.56 12.03 12.22
C ALA A 137 17.42 11.78 13.48
N GLN A 138 18.56 11.09 13.36
CA GLN A 138 19.48 10.86 14.46
C GLN A 138 20.06 12.18 15.01
N LEU A 139 20.44 13.13 14.14
CA LEU A 139 20.88 14.45 14.59
C LEU A 139 19.78 15.26 15.27
N ALA A 140 18.54 15.21 14.76
CA ALA A 140 17.42 15.92 15.37
C ALA A 140 17.12 15.42 16.79
N GLN A 141 17.24 14.10 17.02
CA GLN A 141 17.10 13.49 18.34
C GLN A 141 18.20 13.95 19.32
N VAL A 142 19.44 14.08 18.86
CA VAL A 142 20.58 14.54 19.69
C VAL A 142 20.54 16.05 19.96
N GLY A 143 20.00 16.85 19.02
CA GLY A 143 20.05 18.31 19.07
C GLY A 143 18.89 19.01 19.79
N LEU A 144 17.67 18.47 19.76
CA LEU A 144 16.47 19.22 20.22
C LEU A 144 15.38 18.39 20.90
N GLY A 145 15.53 17.07 21.07
CA GLY A 145 14.54 16.26 21.81
C GLY A 145 13.10 16.31 21.28
N ILE A 146 12.87 16.57 19.98
CA ILE A 146 11.53 16.60 19.37
C ILE A 146 11.41 15.66 18.15
N ALA A 147 10.30 14.92 18.16
CA ALA A 147 9.95 13.76 17.37
C ALA A 147 9.05 14.07 16.15
N SER A 148 9.45 14.95 15.24
CA SER A 148 8.52 15.52 14.23
C SER A 148 8.80 15.21 12.76
N ILE A 149 9.53 14.14 12.43
CA ILE A 149 9.69 13.69 11.02
C ILE A 149 8.63 12.63 10.62
N VAL A 150 7.83 12.16 11.58
CA VAL A 150 6.85 11.10 11.37
C VAL A 150 5.46 11.70 11.22
N SER A 151 4.77 11.43 10.11
CA SER A 151 3.36 11.79 9.94
C SER A 151 2.52 11.24 11.11
N PRO A 152 1.52 11.96 11.64
CA PRO A 152 0.70 11.51 12.78
C PRO A 152 0.07 10.12 12.58
N THR A 153 -0.36 9.80 11.35
CA THR A 153 -0.89 8.49 10.95
C THR A 153 0.19 7.40 11.03
N MET A 154 1.44 7.75 10.72
CA MET A 154 2.59 6.85 10.76
C MET A 154 3.12 6.65 12.18
N ALA A 155 3.00 7.66 13.05
CA ALA A 155 3.40 7.54 14.46
C ALA A 155 2.56 6.47 15.19
N GLN A 156 1.30 6.31 14.78
CA GLN A 156 0.39 5.31 15.36
C GLN A 156 0.65 3.90 14.81
N LEU A 157 1.05 3.78 13.53
CA LEU A 157 1.40 2.51 12.89
C LEU A 157 2.81 2.02 13.32
N ALA A 158 3.74 2.94 13.53
CA ALA A 158 5.11 2.68 14.00
C ALA A 158 5.20 2.11 15.43
N GLN A 159 4.18 2.35 16.28
CA GLN A 159 4.12 1.79 17.64
C GLN A 159 3.78 0.29 17.67
N VAL A 160 3.23 -0.24 16.58
CA VAL A 160 2.82 -1.65 16.45
C VAL A 160 3.72 -2.42 15.48
N ALA A 161 4.38 -1.72 14.55
CA ALA A 161 5.25 -2.30 13.54
C ALA A 161 6.70 -2.46 14.03
N GLY A 162 7.39 -3.52 13.57
CA GLY A 162 8.82 -3.72 13.81
C GLY A 162 9.67 -2.56 13.27
N ALA A 163 10.90 -2.41 13.78
CA ALA A 163 11.77 -1.30 13.41
C ALA A 163 12.09 -1.27 11.89
N GLY A 164 12.07 -2.41 11.21
CA GLY A 164 12.25 -2.49 9.76
C GLY A 164 11.04 -2.00 8.98
N MET A 165 9.83 -2.33 9.43
CA MET A 165 8.58 -1.82 8.83
C MET A 165 8.44 -0.30 8.93
N GLN A 166 9.05 0.34 9.93
CA GLN A 166 9.09 1.80 10.02
C GLN A 166 9.84 2.45 8.85
N LEU A 167 10.76 1.73 8.21
CA LEU A 167 11.52 2.24 7.05
C LEU A 167 10.66 2.43 5.81
N LEU A 168 9.52 1.72 5.70
CA LEU A 168 8.55 1.90 4.62
C LEU A 168 7.83 3.24 4.70
N PHE A 169 7.83 3.86 5.88
CA PHE A 169 7.10 5.08 6.17
C PHE A 169 8.00 6.32 6.08
N LEU A 170 9.23 6.15 5.61
CA LEU A 170 10.12 7.25 5.32
C LEU A 170 9.55 8.07 4.14
N GLN A 171 9.36 9.36 4.38
CA GLN A 171 8.89 10.30 3.35
C GLN A 171 10.10 11.00 2.73
N PHE A 172 10.29 10.81 1.44
CA PHE A 172 11.37 11.48 0.71
C PHE A 172 11.03 12.95 0.46
N SER A 173 12.05 13.81 0.43
CA SER A 173 11.84 15.21 0.06
C SER A 173 11.61 15.35 -1.45
N ARG A 174 10.94 16.41 -1.89
CA ARG A 174 10.76 16.70 -3.33
C ARG A 174 12.08 16.76 -4.11
N THR A 175 13.17 17.14 -3.44
CA THR A 175 14.52 17.15 -4.01
C THR A 175 15.06 15.74 -4.20
N ASP A 176 14.81 14.84 -3.24
CA ASP A 176 15.17 13.42 -3.33
C ASP A 176 14.40 12.78 -4.49
N GLU A 177 13.10 13.01 -4.59
CA GLU A 177 12.25 12.53 -5.71
C GLU A 177 12.75 13.02 -7.08
N THR A 178 13.09 14.31 -7.20
CA THR A 178 13.62 14.89 -8.44
C THR A 178 14.95 14.24 -8.85
N GLN A 179 15.79 13.90 -7.86
CA GLN A 179 17.06 13.21 -8.05
C GLN A 179 16.85 11.74 -8.43
N ALA A 180 15.90 11.05 -7.80
CA ALA A 180 15.53 9.69 -8.14
C ALA A 180 14.98 9.60 -9.57
N ASP A 181 14.16 10.55 -10.01
CA ASP A 181 13.71 10.66 -11.40
C ASP A 181 14.86 10.88 -12.39
N GLU A 182 15.88 11.67 -12.01
CA GLU A 182 17.06 11.92 -12.85
C GLU A 182 17.86 10.65 -13.08
N MET A 183 18.06 9.92 -11.99
CA MET A 183 18.78 8.66 -12.01
C MET A 183 18.00 7.60 -12.75
N GLY A 184 16.69 7.47 -12.48
CA GLY A 184 15.80 6.55 -13.17
C GLY A 184 15.82 6.76 -14.68
N PHE A 185 15.68 8.01 -15.13
CA PHE A 185 15.81 8.40 -16.54
C PHE A 185 17.14 7.92 -17.16
N ARG A 186 18.25 8.16 -16.46
CA ARG A 186 19.59 7.78 -16.95
C ARG A 186 19.83 6.27 -16.91
N PHE A 187 19.37 5.59 -15.87
CA PHE A 187 19.52 4.15 -15.72
C PHE A 187 18.72 3.40 -16.79
N MET A 188 17.46 3.79 -17.02
CA MET A 188 16.64 3.18 -18.06
C MET A 188 17.20 3.45 -19.47
N THR A 189 17.67 4.67 -19.73
CA THR A 189 18.29 5.02 -21.02
C THR A 189 19.57 4.20 -21.25
N LYS A 190 20.43 4.05 -20.23
CA LYS A 190 21.65 3.21 -20.30
C LYS A 190 21.33 1.73 -20.46
N ALA A 191 20.21 1.26 -19.92
CA ALA A 191 19.72 -0.10 -20.09
C ALA A 191 19.02 -0.33 -21.46
N GLY A 192 18.93 0.71 -22.31
CA GLY A 192 18.38 0.63 -23.66
C GLY A 192 16.86 0.75 -23.73
N TYR A 193 16.20 1.26 -22.69
CA TYR A 193 14.76 1.49 -22.66
C TYR A 193 14.39 2.93 -22.97
N ASP A 194 13.21 3.12 -23.56
CA ASP A 194 12.70 4.42 -23.98
C ASP A 194 12.21 5.25 -22.79
N PRO A 195 12.90 6.36 -22.42
CA PRO A 195 12.50 7.19 -21.28
C PRO A 195 11.21 7.98 -21.50
N ARG A 196 10.67 8.03 -22.73
CA ARG A 196 9.34 8.65 -22.97
C ARG A 196 8.24 7.94 -22.19
N GLN A 197 8.43 6.67 -21.85
CA GLN A 197 7.46 5.86 -21.10
C GLN A 197 7.28 6.34 -19.64
N MET A 198 8.20 7.14 -19.09
CA MET A 198 8.00 7.80 -17.79
C MET A 198 6.78 8.73 -17.79
N ILE A 199 6.42 9.33 -18.94
CA ILE A 199 5.24 10.20 -19.05
C ILE A 199 3.95 9.40 -18.80
N GLY A 200 3.82 8.22 -19.43
CA GLY A 200 2.67 7.34 -19.25
C GLY A 200 2.53 6.87 -17.80
N LEU A 201 3.64 6.52 -17.15
CA LEU A 201 3.68 6.20 -15.73
C LEU A 201 3.12 7.34 -14.87
N PHE A 202 3.60 8.58 -15.04
CA PHE A 202 3.12 9.71 -14.25
C PHE A 202 1.66 10.07 -14.51
N GLN A 203 1.19 9.93 -15.76
CA GLN A 203 -0.22 10.10 -16.10
C GLN A 203 -1.09 9.04 -15.41
N MET A 204 -0.67 7.78 -15.40
CA MET A 204 -1.36 6.69 -14.70
C MET A 204 -1.45 6.98 -13.19
N LEU A 205 -0.34 7.38 -12.55
CA LEU A 205 -0.33 7.75 -11.14
C LEU A 205 -1.25 8.96 -10.85
N GLY A 206 -1.26 9.96 -11.73
CA GLY A 206 -2.19 11.10 -11.66
C GLY A 206 -3.65 10.68 -11.76
N GLY A 207 -3.98 9.75 -12.67
CA GLY A 207 -5.32 9.19 -12.83
C GLY A 207 -5.82 8.44 -11.58
N LEU A 208 -4.95 7.63 -10.96
CA LEU A 208 -5.27 6.95 -9.69
C LEU A 208 -5.56 7.93 -8.55
N GLY A 209 -4.87 9.07 -8.51
CA GLY A 209 -5.12 10.13 -7.52
C GLY A 209 -6.53 10.72 -7.65
N VAL A 210 -7.00 10.93 -8.88
CA VAL A 210 -8.36 11.44 -9.15
C VAL A 210 -9.42 10.38 -8.81
N GLU A 211 -9.20 9.12 -9.17
CA GLU A 211 -10.13 8.03 -8.84
C GLU A 211 -10.29 7.86 -7.32
N SER A 212 -9.18 7.88 -6.58
CA SER A 212 -9.17 7.75 -5.12
C SER A 212 -9.91 8.90 -4.42
N ALA A 213 -9.94 10.09 -5.04
CA ALA A 213 -10.65 11.26 -4.50
C ALA A 213 -12.19 11.18 -4.64
N GLY A 214 -12.72 10.27 -5.46
CA GLY A 214 -14.16 10.13 -5.72
C GLY A 214 -14.86 8.96 -5.00
N GLY A 215 -14.13 8.13 -4.26
CA GLY A 215 -14.63 6.90 -3.62
C GLY A 215 -14.74 6.97 -2.09
N ALA A 216 -14.95 5.82 -1.43
CA ALA A 216 -14.93 5.71 0.04
C ALA A 216 -13.56 6.11 0.66
N SER A 217 -12.52 6.24 -0.17
CA SER A 217 -11.18 6.72 0.15
C SER A 217 -10.99 8.22 -0.13
N ALA A 218 -12.06 8.97 -0.43
CA ALA A 218 -11.99 10.40 -0.71
C ALA A 218 -11.27 11.16 0.42
N GLY A 219 -10.08 11.68 0.12
CA GLY A 219 -9.22 12.40 1.08
C GLY A 219 -8.03 11.62 1.62
N LYS A 220 -7.91 10.30 1.37
CA LYS A 220 -6.67 9.53 1.64
C LYS A 220 -5.74 9.63 0.43
N LEU A 221 -4.48 10.01 0.65
CA LEU A 221 -3.45 9.95 -0.39
C LEU A 221 -3.18 8.49 -0.79
N PRO A 222 -3.07 8.16 -2.08
CA PRO A 222 -2.62 6.85 -2.54
C PRO A 222 -1.30 6.46 -1.85
N GLU A 223 -1.10 5.17 -1.58
CA GLU A 223 0.04 4.69 -0.78
C GLU A 223 1.39 5.14 -1.35
N TRP A 224 1.59 5.02 -2.67
CA TRP A 224 2.78 5.52 -3.34
C TRP A 224 3.04 7.01 -3.11
N ALA A 225 1.98 7.83 -3.00
CA ALA A 225 2.11 9.27 -2.79
C ALA A 225 2.41 9.63 -1.33
N GLN A 226 2.21 8.69 -0.39
CA GLN A 226 2.56 8.87 1.02
C GLN A 226 4.08 8.77 1.22
N THR A 227 4.76 7.90 0.46
CA THR A 227 6.21 7.69 0.50
C THR A 227 6.97 8.53 -0.53
N HIS A 228 6.36 8.77 -1.70
CA HIS A 228 6.89 9.58 -2.81
C HIS A 228 6.03 10.82 -3.05
N PRO A 229 6.21 11.92 -2.29
CA PRO A 229 5.48 13.16 -2.52
C PRO A 229 5.74 13.68 -3.94
N ILE A 230 4.70 13.77 -4.76
CA ILE A 230 4.80 14.20 -6.17
C ILE A 230 5.52 15.57 -6.25
N PRO A 231 6.70 15.67 -6.90
CA PRO A 231 7.28 16.96 -7.21
C PRO A 231 6.35 17.80 -8.08
N GLU A 232 6.30 19.10 -7.81
CA GLU A 232 5.69 20.04 -8.74
C GLU A 232 6.44 19.94 -10.08
N HIS A 233 5.69 19.77 -11.17
CA HIS A 233 6.21 19.73 -12.53
C HIS A 233 7.07 18.50 -12.95
N ARG A 234 6.84 17.30 -12.39
CA ARG A 234 7.55 16.07 -12.83
C ARG A 234 7.47 15.83 -14.34
N LEU A 235 6.29 16.07 -14.93
CA LEU A 235 6.04 15.85 -16.35
C LEU A 235 6.88 16.81 -17.20
N GLU A 236 6.85 18.10 -16.88
CA GLU A 236 7.61 19.14 -17.58
C GLU A 236 9.12 18.91 -17.43
N ALA A 237 9.59 18.54 -16.23
CA ALA A 237 10.99 18.21 -16.00
C ALA A 237 11.45 17.00 -16.84
N THR A 238 10.60 15.97 -16.94
CA THR A 238 10.88 14.79 -17.78
C THR A 238 10.89 15.14 -19.26
N GLN A 239 9.92 15.95 -19.71
CA GLN A 239 9.88 16.47 -21.08
C GLN A 239 11.12 17.29 -21.43
N GLU A 240 11.64 18.08 -20.48
CA GLU A 240 12.87 18.85 -20.70
C GLU A 240 14.12 17.95 -20.76
N ARG A 241 14.20 16.91 -19.91
CA ARG A 241 15.29 15.91 -19.98
C ARG A 241 15.28 15.14 -21.29
N LEU A 242 14.10 14.81 -21.82
CA LEU A 242 13.98 14.20 -23.15
C LEU A 242 14.60 15.06 -24.25
N LYS A 243 14.57 16.39 -24.13
CA LYS A 243 15.19 17.30 -25.12
C LYS A 243 16.68 17.50 -24.89
N THR A 244 17.11 17.52 -23.63
CA THR A 244 18.46 17.97 -23.24
C THR A 244 19.45 16.83 -22.98
N GLU A 245 18.98 15.68 -22.50
CA GLU A 245 19.82 14.55 -22.09
C GLU A 245 19.74 13.35 -23.05
N LEU A 246 18.60 13.13 -23.70
CA LEU A 246 18.43 11.99 -24.60
C LEU A 246 19.24 12.18 -25.88
N LYS A 247 20.13 11.23 -26.18
CA LYS A 247 20.96 11.23 -27.38
C LYS A 247 20.56 10.08 -28.28
N GLY A 248 20.52 10.34 -29.59
CA GLY A 248 20.17 9.35 -30.60
C GLY A 248 18.67 9.28 -30.90
N ASP A 249 18.28 8.32 -31.75
CA ASP A 249 16.90 8.14 -32.15
C ASP A 249 16.13 7.31 -31.11
N PRO A 250 15.13 7.88 -30.42
CA PRO A 250 14.33 7.16 -29.42
C PRO A 250 13.52 5.99 -30.01
N SER A 251 13.32 5.93 -31.33
CA SER A 251 12.66 4.79 -31.99
C SER A 251 13.47 3.48 -31.89
N THR A 252 14.77 3.59 -31.62
CA THR A 252 15.67 2.44 -31.46
C THR A 252 15.67 1.87 -30.04
N LEU A 253 15.04 2.56 -29.09
CA LEU A 253 14.97 2.16 -27.69
C LEU A 253 13.80 1.21 -27.44
N ARG A 254 13.96 0.32 -26.45
CA ARG A 254 12.99 -0.71 -26.13
C ARG A 254 11.81 -0.14 -25.35
N VAL A 255 10.61 -0.55 -25.75
CA VAL A 255 9.36 -0.36 -24.98
C VAL A 255 8.81 -1.71 -24.50
N ASP A 256 8.84 -2.71 -25.40
CA ASP A 256 8.46 -4.10 -25.15
C ASP A 256 7.06 -4.27 -24.53
N ARG A 257 6.08 -3.51 -25.03
CA ARG A 257 4.68 -3.54 -24.57
C ARG A 257 4.04 -4.92 -24.65
N GLU A 258 4.10 -5.60 -25.80
CA GLU A 258 3.43 -6.89 -25.98
C GLU A 258 4.02 -7.97 -25.08
N LYS A 259 5.36 -8.02 -24.99
CA LYS A 259 6.09 -8.91 -24.09
C LYS A 259 5.63 -8.69 -22.65
N TYR A 260 5.61 -7.44 -22.18
CA TYR A 260 5.17 -7.11 -20.84
C TYR A 260 3.72 -7.54 -20.57
N LEU A 261 2.79 -7.18 -21.47
CA LEU A 261 1.38 -7.55 -21.29
C LEU A 261 1.18 -9.06 -21.27
N SER A 262 1.95 -9.83 -22.05
CA SER A 262 1.93 -11.30 -21.97
C SER A 262 2.45 -11.87 -20.65
N MET A 263 3.34 -11.15 -19.95
CA MET A 263 3.88 -11.55 -18.65
C MET A 263 2.87 -11.32 -17.52
N ILE A 264 1.99 -10.34 -17.66
CA ILE A 264 0.98 -10.01 -16.65
C ILE A 264 -0.43 -10.57 -16.96
N ASP A 265 -0.63 -11.24 -18.10
CA ASP A 265 -1.92 -11.88 -18.41
C ASP A 265 -2.22 -12.96 -17.37
N GLY A 266 -3.33 -12.81 -16.66
CA GLY A 266 -3.78 -13.71 -15.62
C GLY A 266 -3.34 -13.35 -14.20
N ILE A 267 -2.53 -12.31 -13.96
CA ILE A 267 -2.20 -11.93 -12.58
C ILE A 267 -3.46 -11.49 -11.82
N PRO A 268 -3.57 -11.76 -10.50
CA PRO A 268 -4.67 -11.24 -9.70
C PRO A 268 -4.71 -9.69 -9.74
N PHE A 269 -5.91 -9.13 -9.77
CA PHE A 269 -6.18 -7.70 -9.78
C PHE A 269 -7.02 -7.30 -8.58
N GLY A 270 -6.63 -6.24 -7.88
CA GLY A 270 -7.28 -5.80 -6.64
C GLY A 270 -7.02 -6.75 -5.46
N ASP A 271 -7.78 -6.56 -4.39
CA ASP A 271 -7.72 -7.36 -3.18
C ASP A 271 -8.15 -8.81 -3.44
N ASP A 272 -7.60 -9.75 -2.68
CA ASP A 272 -8.04 -11.14 -2.71
C ASP A 272 -9.36 -11.29 -1.92
N PRO A 273 -10.51 -11.53 -2.58
CA PRO A 273 -11.78 -11.64 -1.88
C PRO A 273 -11.82 -12.82 -0.90
N ARG A 274 -10.89 -13.79 -0.99
CA ARG A 274 -10.80 -14.89 -0.03
C ARG A 274 -10.38 -14.41 1.37
N GLN A 275 -9.69 -13.27 1.44
CA GLN A 275 -9.28 -12.57 2.66
C GLN A 275 -10.35 -11.58 3.17
N GLY A 276 -11.53 -11.55 2.56
CA GLY A 276 -12.62 -10.68 2.98
C GLY A 276 -13.10 -9.77 1.86
N TYR A 277 -14.41 -9.66 1.69
CA TYR A 277 -15.02 -8.73 0.75
C TYR A 277 -16.43 -8.32 1.20
N PHE A 278 -16.93 -7.23 0.61
CA PHE A 278 -18.27 -6.73 0.86
C PHE A 278 -19.25 -7.12 -0.26
N LYS A 279 -20.47 -7.47 0.13
CA LYS A 279 -21.63 -7.60 -0.76
C LYS A 279 -22.76 -6.74 -0.18
N GLY A 280 -22.88 -5.51 -0.65
CA GLY A 280 -23.64 -4.47 0.07
C GLY A 280 -23.00 -4.23 1.43
N ASP A 281 -23.81 -4.09 2.48
CA ASP A 281 -23.31 -3.89 3.85
C ASP A 281 -22.88 -5.20 4.54
N THR A 282 -22.94 -6.36 3.88
CA THR A 282 -22.47 -7.64 4.43
C THR A 282 -21.00 -7.84 4.13
N PHE A 283 -20.19 -8.02 5.17
CA PHE A 283 -18.81 -8.49 5.05
C PHE A 283 -18.77 -10.02 5.08
N LEU A 284 -18.06 -10.62 4.13
CA LEU A 284 -17.88 -12.07 4.01
C LEU A 284 -16.39 -12.40 4.03
N HIS A 285 -15.98 -13.37 4.83
CA HIS A 285 -14.61 -13.87 4.87
C HIS A 285 -14.55 -15.35 4.52
N PRO A 286 -14.21 -15.71 3.27
CA PRO A 286 -14.18 -17.11 2.80
C PRO A 286 -13.22 -18.02 3.57
N GLU A 287 -11.98 -17.58 3.83
CA GLU A 287 -11.00 -18.42 4.52
C GLU A 287 -11.30 -18.63 6.00
N LEU A 288 -11.67 -17.56 6.71
CA LEU A 288 -12.06 -17.61 8.12
C LEU A 288 -13.52 -18.07 8.32
N LYS A 289 -14.26 -18.28 7.22
CA LYS A 289 -15.62 -18.84 7.15
C LYS A 289 -16.62 -18.12 8.04
N PHE A 290 -16.63 -16.79 8.04
CA PHE A 290 -17.65 -16.01 8.72
C PHE A 290 -18.22 -14.91 7.84
N GLN A 291 -19.38 -14.40 8.25
CA GLN A 291 -19.99 -13.20 7.69
C GLN A 291 -20.56 -12.34 8.82
N ILE A 292 -20.67 -11.04 8.57
CA ILE A 292 -21.32 -10.07 9.46
C ILE A 292 -22.01 -8.99 8.63
N GLU A 293 -23.21 -8.59 9.01
CA GLU A 293 -23.89 -7.43 8.45
C GLU A 293 -23.47 -6.18 9.23
N LEU A 294 -22.91 -5.20 8.53
CA LEU A 294 -22.60 -3.90 9.07
C LEU A 294 -23.82 -2.96 8.94
N PRO A 295 -23.85 -1.85 9.69
CA PRO A 295 -24.96 -0.92 9.63
C PRO A 295 -25.16 -0.36 8.22
N LYS A 296 -26.41 -0.37 7.75
CA LYS A 296 -26.75 0.07 6.39
C LYS A 296 -26.36 1.51 6.13
N GLY A 297 -25.70 1.75 5.00
CA GLY A 297 -25.33 3.09 4.55
C GLY A 297 -24.15 3.71 5.32
N TRP A 298 -23.49 2.94 6.20
CA TRP A 298 -22.23 3.34 6.80
C TRP A 298 -21.09 3.11 5.81
N GLN A 299 -20.09 3.98 5.85
CA GLN A 299 -18.89 3.77 5.05
C GLN A 299 -18.06 2.67 5.69
N HIS A 300 -17.73 1.64 4.93
CA HIS A 300 -17.01 0.46 5.44
C HIS A 300 -15.72 0.18 4.67
N GLU A 301 -14.73 -0.37 5.37
CA GLU A 301 -13.40 -0.67 4.84
C GLU A 301 -12.90 -1.98 5.45
N ASN A 302 -12.26 -2.81 4.63
CA ASN A 302 -11.55 -4.00 5.08
C ASN A 302 -10.05 -3.65 5.13
N THR A 303 -9.40 -3.85 6.27
CA THR A 303 -7.97 -3.65 6.44
C THR A 303 -7.33 -4.95 6.93
N PRO A 304 -6.00 -5.13 6.81
CA PRO A 304 -5.33 -6.33 7.31
C PRO A 304 -5.55 -6.60 8.81
N GLN A 305 -5.80 -5.57 9.61
CA GLN A 305 -5.97 -5.69 11.07
C GLN A 305 -7.43 -5.75 11.52
N ALA A 306 -8.35 -5.12 10.77
CA ALA A 306 -9.74 -4.99 11.17
C ALA A 306 -10.67 -4.66 9.99
N VAL A 307 -11.95 -5.00 10.18
CA VAL A 307 -13.05 -4.47 9.38
C VAL A 307 -13.67 -3.31 10.13
N VAL A 308 -13.81 -2.16 9.48
CA VAL A 308 -14.34 -0.94 10.11
C VAL A 308 -15.57 -0.43 9.35
N ALA A 309 -16.50 0.17 10.07
CA ALA A 309 -17.59 0.96 9.51
C ALA A 309 -17.79 2.25 10.29
N VAL A 310 -18.06 3.36 9.59
CA VAL A 310 -18.23 4.70 10.16
C VAL A 310 -19.59 5.27 9.77
N SER A 311 -20.29 5.86 10.74
CA SER A 311 -21.59 6.48 10.49
C SER A 311 -21.49 7.61 9.47
N PRO A 312 -22.55 7.90 8.69
CA PRO A 312 -22.56 9.05 7.78
C PRO A 312 -22.29 10.38 8.48
N GLN A 313 -22.65 10.49 9.77
CA GLN A 313 -22.43 11.66 10.61
C GLN A 313 -21.03 11.69 11.25
N GLN A 314 -20.21 10.66 11.03
CA GLN A 314 -18.85 10.51 11.57
C GLN A 314 -18.79 10.58 13.11
N ASP A 315 -19.86 10.19 13.79
CA ASP A 315 -20.01 10.26 15.24
C ASP A 315 -20.19 8.89 15.92
N ALA A 316 -20.17 7.82 15.13
CA ALA A 316 -20.20 6.44 15.58
C ALA A 316 -19.36 5.54 14.67
N MET A 317 -18.79 4.49 15.24
CA MET A 317 -17.94 3.52 14.53
C MET A 317 -18.25 2.10 14.99
N MET A 318 -18.13 1.15 14.06
CA MET A 318 -18.02 -0.27 14.34
C MET A 318 -16.68 -0.82 13.89
N GLN A 319 -16.14 -1.76 14.66
CA GLN A 319 -14.88 -2.42 14.35
C GLN A 319 -14.96 -3.91 14.69
N LEU A 320 -14.53 -4.77 13.77
CA LEU A 320 -14.32 -6.20 13.97
C LEU A 320 -12.84 -6.52 13.82
N ALA A 321 -12.24 -7.20 14.80
CA ALA A 321 -10.85 -7.65 14.74
C ALA A 321 -10.65 -9.00 15.45
N SER A 322 -9.54 -9.68 15.18
CA SER A 322 -9.15 -10.86 15.95
C SER A 322 -8.64 -10.47 17.34
N ALA A 323 -9.16 -11.11 18.38
CA ALA A 323 -8.65 -11.04 19.75
C ALA A 323 -7.65 -12.18 20.06
N GLY A 324 -7.28 -12.98 19.04
CA GLY A 324 -6.37 -14.12 19.17
C GLY A 324 -7.08 -15.41 19.61
N LYS A 325 -6.33 -16.32 20.22
CA LYS A 325 -6.79 -17.67 20.59
C LYS A 325 -7.34 -17.78 22.01
N LEU A 326 -7.52 -16.66 22.71
CA LEU A 326 -8.14 -16.62 24.03
C LEU A 326 -9.61 -17.05 23.94
N SER A 327 -10.20 -17.57 25.02
CA SER A 327 -11.66 -17.71 25.10
C SER A 327 -12.36 -16.34 25.10
N PRO A 328 -13.64 -16.24 24.72
CA PRO A 328 -14.40 -14.99 24.80
C PRO A 328 -14.36 -14.32 26.18
N GLN A 329 -14.42 -15.12 27.24
CA GLN A 329 -14.35 -14.66 28.63
C GLN A 329 -12.97 -14.06 28.95
N GLU A 330 -11.89 -14.76 28.60
CA GLU A 330 -10.52 -14.27 28.82
C GLU A 330 -10.21 -13.02 27.98
N ALA A 331 -10.67 -12.98 26.72
CA ALA A 331 -10.52 -11.82 25.86
C ALA A 331 -11.26 -10.59 26.42
N ALA A 332 -12.51 -10.78 26.87
CA ALA A 332 -13.29 -9.74 27.54
C ALA A 332 -12.58 -9.25 28.81
N GLN A 333 -12.15 -10.16 29.69
CA GLN A 333 -11.44 -9.82 30.91
C GLN A 333 -10.16 -9.03 30.62
N LYS A 334 -9.39 -9.45 29.61
CA LYS A 334 -8.18 -8.74 29.17
C LYS A 334 -8.50 -7.32 28.72
N PHE A 335 -9.51 -7.13 27.88
CA PHE A 335 -9.92 -5.79 27.41
C PHE A 335 -10.39 -4.89 28.56
N PHE A 336 -11.28 -5.38 29.42
CA PHE A 336 -11.84 -4.58 30.52
C PHE A 336 -10.87 -4.33 31.67
N SER A 337 -9.75 -5.07 31.74
CA SER A 337 -8.67 -4.81 32.69
C SER A 337 -7.76 -3.63 32.28
N GLN A 338 -7.92 -3.09 31.07
CA GLN A 338 -7.10 -1.99 30.58
C GLN A 338 -7.39 -0.70 31.33
N GLN A 339 -6.32 0.06 31.63
CA GLN A 339 -6.44 1.34 32.30
C GLN A 339 -7.26 2.33 31.45
N GLY A 340 -8.28 2.95 32.05
CA GLY A 340 -9.14 3.92 31.37
C GLY A 340 -10.40 3.35 30.73
N VAL A 341 -10.60 2.02 30.76
CA VAL A 341 -11.85 1.38 30.33
C VAL A 341 -12.72 1.10 31.56
N LYS A 342 -13.97 1.54 31.53
CA LYS A 342 -15.00 1.23 32.53
C LYS A 342 -15.98 0.23 31.93
N GLN A 343 -16.11 -0.92 32.58
CA GLN A 343 -17.01 -1.99 32.15
C GLN A 343 -18.40 -1.82 32.77
N GLY A 344 -19.45 -2.02 31.97
CA GLY A 344 -20.82 -2.21 32.42
C GLY A 344 -21.12 -3.65 32.83
N ALA A 345 -22.39 -4.00 32.97
CA ALA A 345 -22.77 -5.39 33.25
C ALA A 345 -22.42 -6.29 32.05
N ALA A 346 -21.67 -7.37 32.30
CA ALA A 346 -21.37 -8.37 31.29
C ALA A 346 -22.50 -9.40 31.15
N ALA A 347 -22.85 -9.72 29.91
CA ALA A 347 -23.78 -10.77 29.55
C ALA A 347 -23.03 -11.87 28.80
N GLN A 348 -23.17 -13.11 29.26
CA GLN A 348 -22.71 -14.29 28.53
C GLN A 348 -23.87 -14.87 27.74
N GLY A 349 -23.59 -15.39 26.55
CA GLY A 349 -24.62 -15.97 25.70
C GLY A 349 -24.06 -16.68 24.50
N THR A 350 -24.91 -16.85 23.49
CA THR A 350 -24.50 -17.37 22.19
C THR A 350 -25.04 -16.48 21.07
N ILE A 351 -24.28 -16.36 19.98
CA ILE A 351 -24.69 -15.71 18.74
C ILE A 351 -24.56 -16.75 17.65
N HIS A 352 -25.68 -17.17 17.05
CA HIS A 352 -25.73 -18.24 16.04
C HIS A 352 -24.94 -19.51 16.42
N GLY A 353 -25.01 -19.90 17.70
CA GLY A 353 -24.34 -21.10 18.24
C GLY A 353 -22.90 -20.89 18.71
N SER A 354 -22.29 -19.74 18.42
CA SER A 354 -20.97 -19.35 18.92
C SER A 354 -21.07 -18.77 20.32
N SER A 355 -20.21 -19.20 21.25
CA SER A 355 -20.14 -18.61 22.60
C SER A 355 -19.69 -17.15 22.49
N ALA A 356 -20.38 -16.27 23.24
CA ALA A 356 -20.11 -14.84 23.24
C ALA A 356 -20.19 -14.24 24.63
N VAL A 357 -19.42 -13.17 24.84
CA VAL A 357 -19.49 -12.29 26.00
C VAL A 357 -19.65 -10.86 25.50
N SER A 358 -20.71 -10.19 25.92
CA SER A 358 -20.97 -8.80 25.57
C SER A 358 -21.02 -7.94 26.82
N ALA A 359 -20.46 -6.73 26.78
CA ALA A 359 -20.64 -5.75 27.85
C ALA A 359 -20.55 -4.33 27.29
N TYR A 360 -21.35 -3.45 27.86
CA TYR A 360 -21.19 -2.02 27.63
C TYR A 360 -19.88 -1.52 28.23
N PHE A 361 -19.37 -0.44 27.66
CA PHE A 361 -18.15 0.18 28.16
C PHE A 361 -18.17 1.68 27.96
N ALA A 362 -17.39 2.36 28.80
CA ALA A 362 -17.00 3.75 28.60
C ALA A 362 -15.48 3.85 28.69
N GLY A 363 -14.89 4.76 27.92
CA GLY A 363 -13.45 4.98 27.93
C GLY A 363 -13.07 6.34 27.37
N THR A 364 -11.78 6.58 27.23
CA THR A 364 -11.26 7.82 26.65
C THR A 364 -10.27 7.49 25.54
N THR A 365 -10.49 8.10 24.38
CA THR A 365 -9.55 8.08 23.26
C THR A 365 -8.84 9.42 23.13
N GLN A 366 -7.90 9.55 22.20
CA GLN A 366 -7.28 10.83 21.87
C GLN A 366 -8.30 11.88 21.37
N GLN A 367 -9.44 11.43 20.82
CA GLN A 367 -10.50 12.29 20.29
C GLN A 367 -11.54 12.67 21.35
N GLY A 368 -11.45 12.11 22.57
CA GLY A 368 -12.36 12.39 23.68
C GLY A 368 -12.99 11.15 24.29
N PRO A 369 -13.94 11.33 25.23
CA PRO A 369 -14.63 10.24 25.89
C PRO A 369 -15.57 9.51 24.91
N ILE A 370 -15.56 8.19 25.01
CA ILE A 370 -16.39 7.29 24.20
C ILE A 370 -17.18 6.34 25.09
N GLU A 371 -18.25 5.82 24.53
CA GLU A 371 -19.10 4.80 25.12
C GLU A 371 -19.61 3.87 24.04
N GLY A 372 -19.94 2.64 24.39
CA GLY A 372 -20.38 1.66 23.41
C GLY A 372 -20.57 0.26 23.96
N LEU A 373 -20.71 -0.67 23.03
CA LEU A 373 -20.87 -2.09 23.28
C LEU A 373 -19.65 -2.82 22.73
N ALA A 374 -19.13 -3.78 23.49
CA ALA A 374 -18.11 -4.72 23.05
C ALA A 374 -18.67 -6.14 23.11
N THR A 375 -18.46 -6.93 22.05
CA THR A 375 -18.82 -8.35 21.98
C THR A 375 -17.59 -9.16 21.60
N PHE A 376 -17.24 -10.13 22.43
CA PHE A 376 -16.19 -11.12 22.19
C PHE A 376 -16.85 -12.45 21.84
N LEU A 377 -16.52 -13.04 20.70
CA LEU A 377 -17.19 -14.23 20.17
C LEU A 377 -16.19 -15.26 19.65
N ALA A 378 -16.39 -16.52 20.00
CA ALA A 378 -15.59 -17.64 19.51
C ALA A 378 -16.07 -18.11 18.13
N HIS A 379 -15.14 -18.30 17.20
CA HIS A 379 -15.40 -18.89 15.89
C HIS A 379 -14.14 -19.61 15.37
N GLN A 380 -14.27 -20.88 14.98
CA GLN A 380 -13.17 -21.70 14.41
C GLN A 380 -11.86 -21.65 15.23
N GLY A 381 -11.94 -21.65 16.57
CA GLY A 381 -10.77 -21.62 17.46
C GLY A 381 -10.09 -20.26 17.63
N THR A 382 -10.68 -19.20 17.09
CA THR A 382 -10.27 -17.80 17.28
C THR A 382 -11.39 -17.04 17.98
N THR A 383 -11.05 -16.11 18.86
CA THR A 383 -12.02 -15.15 19.38
C THR A 383 -11.92 -13.87 18.59
N TYR A 384 -13.06 -13.36 18.15
CA TYR A 384 -13.20 -12.07 17.48
C TYR A 384 -13.78 -11.06 18.46
N ALA A 385 -13.27 -9.83 18.41
CA ALA A 385 -13.81 -8.69 19.15
C ALA A 385 -14.54 -7.78 18.17
N ILE A 386 -15.79 -7.48 18.48
CA ILE A 386 -16.65 -6.55 17.74
C ILE A 386 -16.99 -5.40 18.68
N PHE A 387 -16.60 -4.19 18.29
CA PHE A 387 -16.87 -2.96 19.00
C PHE A 387 -17.86 -2.13 18.21
N GLY A 388 -18.80 -1.50 18.90
CA GLY A 388 -19.63 -0.42 18.38
C GLY A 388 -19.58 0.70 19.41
N TYR A 389 -19.11 1.88 19.02
CA TYR A 389 -18.93 2.98 19.96
C TYR A 389 -19.20 4.34 19.33
N THR A 390 -19.50 5.32 20.20
CA THR A 390 -19.85 6.69 19.87
C THR A 390 -19.08 7.66 20.76
N ALA A 391 -19.14 8.96 20.45
CA ALA A 391 -18.87 9.98 21.45
C ALA A 391 -19.83 9.81 22.66
N ALA A 392 -19.37 10.19 23.85
CA ALA A 392 -20.18 10.13 25.08
C ALA A 392 -21.54 10.84 24.95
N GLY A 393 -22.60 10.22 25.48
CA GLY A 393 -23.99 10.71 25.45
C GLY A 393 -24.78 10.35 24.19
N LYS A 394 -24.25 9.50 23.30
CA LYS A 394 -24.90 9.10 22.03
C LYS A 394 -25.19 7.61 21.91
N GLU A 395 -24.74 6.77 22.86
CA GLU A 395 -24.86 5.31 22.78
C GLU A 395 -26.30 4.84 22.57
N GLN A 396 -27.26 5.42 23.29
CA GLN A 396 -28.67 5.03 23.18
C GLN A 396 -29.24 5.19 21.76
N SER A 397 -28.72 6.13 20.96
CA SER A 397 -29.15 6.32 19.56
C SER A 397 -28.65 5.23 18.62
N TYR A 398 -27.57 4.55 19.00
CA TYR A 398 -26.86 3.56 18.18
C TYR A 398 -26.92 2.14 18.76
N ASP A 399 -27.43 1.94 19.98
CA ASP A 399 -27.47 0.65 20.67
C ASP A 399 -28.11 -0.46 19.81
N GLN A 400 -29.30 -0.20 19.27
CA GLN A 400 -29.99 -1.17 18.41
C GLN A 400 -29.16 -1.50 17.15
N THR A 401 -28.50 -0.50 16.57
CA THR A 401 -27.63 -0.65 15.39
C THR A 401 -26.41 -1.52 15.70
N PHE A 402 -25.75 -1.29 16.84
CA PHE A 402 -24.62 -2.09 17.29
C PHE A 402 -25.02 -3.52 17.58
N ARG A 403 -26.10 -3.72 18.35
CA ARG A 403 -26.61 -5.05 18.71
C ARG A 403 -27.03 -5.85 17.48
N ALA A 404 -27.73 -5.23 16.53
CA ALA A 404 -28.13 -5.89 15.29
C ALA A 404 -26.92 -6.39 14.49
N SER A 405 -25.92 -5.53 14.30
CA SER A 405 -24.71 -5.89 13.55
C SER A 405 -23.89 -6.96 14.26
N MET A 406 -23.66 -6.83 15.58
CA MET A 406 -22.95 -7.85 16.37
C MET A 406 -23.68 -9.19 16.39
N GLY A 407 -25.01 -9.17 16.51
CA GLY A 407 -25.86 -10.37 16.51
C GLY A 407 -25.97 -11.05 15.15
N SER A 408 -25.60 -10.36 14.06
CA SER A 408 -25.61 -10.93 12.70
C SER A 408 -24.41 -11.83 12.41
N PHE A 409 -23.38 -11.85 13.27
CA PHE A 409 -22.20 -12.67 13.06
C PHE A 409 -22.61 -14.14 12.88
N ALA A 410 -22.21 -14.74 11.77
CA ALA A 410 -22.59 -16.10 11.42
C ALA A 410 -21.45 -16.85 10.73
N THR A 411 -21.50 -18.18 10.77
CA THR A 411 -20.65 -19.01 9.92
C THR A 411 -21.05 -18.82 8.46
N LEU A 412 -20.06 -18.51 7.60
CA LEU A 412 -20.26 -18.45 6.17
C LEU A 412 -20.32 -19.89 5.60
N SER A 413 -21.48 -20.26 5.07
CA SER A 413 -21.75 -21.58 4.50
C SER A 413 -22.11 -21.55 3.01
N ASP A 414 -22.37 -20.36 2.46
CA ASP A 414 -22.69 -20.18 1.05
C ASP A 414 -21.50 -20.61 0.17
N SER A 415 -21.73 -21.65 -0.65
CA SER A 415 -20.67 -22.23 -1.48
C SER A 415 -20.14 -21.27 -2.55
N ALA A 416 -20.95 -20.33 -3.05
CA ALA A 416 -20.51 -19.36 -4.04
C ALA A 416 -19.56 -18.33 -3.40
N ALA A 417 -19.89 -17.85 -2.20
CA ALA A 417 -19.02 -16.96 -1.43
C ALA A 417 -17.73 -17.65 -0.98
N LEU A 418 -17.81 -18.91 -0.53
CA LEU A 418 -16.63 -19.68 -0.11
C LEU A 418 -15.64 -19.97 -1.25
N ASN A 419 -16.15 -20.14 -2.49
CA ASN A 419 -15.34 -20.46 -3.65
C ASN A 419 -15.01 -19.24 -4.53
N VAL A 420 -15.25 -18.02 -4.03
CA VAL A 420 -14.94 -16.78 -4.75
C VAL A 420 -13.47 -16.77 -5.19
N GLN A 421 -13.24 -16.33 -6.43
CA GLN A 421 -11.91 -16.22 -7.00
C GLN A 421 -11.52 -14.75 -7.15
N PRO A 422 -10.24 -14.40 -7.00
CA PRO A 422 -9.75 -13.06 -7.32
C PRO A 422 -10.13 -12.63 -8.74
N ALA A 423 -10.34 -11.32 -8.91
CA ALA A 423 -10.35 -10.74 -10.24
C ALA A 423 -8.95 -10.90 -10.87
N ARG A 424 -8.87 -10.95 -12.19
CA ARG A 424 -7.61 -11.11 -12.91
C ARG A 424 -7.50 -10.14 -14.07
N VAL A 425 -6.28 -9.68 -14.31
CA VAL A 425 -5.96 -9.00 -15.57
C VAL A 425 -6.12 -10.01 -16.69
N LYS A 426 -6.89 -9.66 -17.72
CA LYS A 426 -6.98 -10.42 -18.96
C LYS A 426 -6.54 -9.54 -20.12
N VAL A 427 -5.54 -10.00 -20.86
CA VAL A 427 -5.09 -9.33 -22.07
C VAL A 427 -5.83 -9.93 -23.27
N VAL A 428 -6.42 -9.06 -24.09
CA VAL A 428 -7.11 -9.39 -25.34
C VAL A 428 -6.46 -8.66 -26.50
N HIS A 429 -6.59 -9.20 -27.71
CA HIS A 429 -6.06 -8.57 -28.93
C HIS A 429 -7.18 -7.84 -29.68
N LEU A 430 -6.93 -6.59 -30.06
CA LEU A 430 -7.85 -5.76 -30.82
C LEU A 430 -7.39 -5.65 -32.28
N ASP A 431 -8.20 -6.13 -33.22
CA ASP A 431 -7.87 -6.06 -34.65
C ASP A 431 -7.93 -4.63 -35.22
N ARG A 432 -8.66 -3.74 -34.53
CA ARG A 432 -8.80 -2.32 -34.89
C ARG A 432 -8.86 -1.46 -33.64
N ALA A 433 -8.56 -0.18 -33.82
CA ALA A 433 -8.83 0.81 -32.80
C ALA A 433 -10.34 0.91 -32.51
N MET A 434 -10.69 1.10 -31.24
CA MET A 434 -12.07 1.27 -30.77
C MET A 434 -12.13 2.13 -29.51
N SER A 435 -13.26 2.80 -29.29
CA SER A 435 -13.50 3.57 -28.06
C SER A 435 -13.54 2.66 -26.83
N VAL A 436 -13.25 3.19 -25.64
CA VAL A 436 -13.40 2.46 -24.36
C VAL A 436 -14.85 1.94 -24.20
N LYS A 437 -15.84 2.69 -24.67
CA LYS A 437 -17.24 2.28 -24.65
C LYS A 437 -17.51 1.06 -25.55
N GLU A 438 -17.00 1.05 -26.78
CA GLU A 438 -17.09 -0.13 -27.66
C GLU A 438 -16.36 -1.32 -27.04
N PHE A 439 -15.16 -1.09 -26.50
CA PHE A 439 -14.35 -2.13 -25.87
C PHE A 439 -15.07 -2.78 -24.70
N THR A 440 -15.59 -2.01 -23.75
CA THR A 440 -16.31 -2.55 -22.57
C THR A 440 -17.63 -3.22 -22.93
N GLY A 441 -18.22 -2.91 -24.10
CA GLY A 441 -19.36 -3.63 -24.65
C GLY A 441 -18.99 -4.99 -25.27
N ALA A 442 -17.84 -5.07 -25.95
CA ALA A 442 -17.34 -6.30 -26.59
C ALA A 442 -16.59 -7.23 -25.61
N TYR A 443 -15.94 -6.64 -24.61
CA TYR A 443 -15.08 -7.28 -23.61
C TYR A 443 -15.54 -6.85 -22.21
N PRO A 444 -16.59 -7.49 -21.66
CA PRO A 444 -17.14 -7.11 -20.36
C PRO A 444 -16.11 -7.25 -19.24
N SER A 445 -15.93 -6.17 -18.47
CA SER A 445 -14.98 -6.09 -17.37
C SER A 445 -15.72 -6.08 -16.01
N SER A 446 -15.12 -6.65 -14.97
CA SER A 446 -15.68 -6.60 -13.60
C SER A 446 -15.42 -5.28 -12.87
N VAL A 447 -14.65 -4.37 -13.48
CA VAL A 447 -14.42 -3.00 -13.02
C VAL A 447 -15.12 -1.98 -13.92
N LYS A 448 -15.27 -0.74 -13.42
CA LYS A 448 -15.94 0.35 -14.16
C LYS A 448 -15.17 0.73 -15.43
N PRO A 449 -15.83 1.27 -16.48
CA PRO A 449 -15.17 1.70 -17.71
C PRO A 449 -14.01 2.68 -17.51
N GLU A 450 -14.09 3.55 -16.51
CA GLU A 450 -13.04 4.52 -16.16
C GLU A 450 -11.76 3.80 -15.71
N VAL A 451 -11.90 2.72 -14.94
CA VAL A 451 -10.78 1.88 -14.51
C VAL A 451 -10.20 1.13 -15.72
N VAL A 452 -11.04 0.62 -16.62
CA VAL A 452 -10.58 -0.01 -17.86
C VAL A 452 -9.77 0.97 -18.71
N ALA A 453 -10.22 2.22 -18.84
CA ALA A 453 -9.50 3.27 -19.55
C ALA A 453 -8.14 3.54 -18.91
N LEU A 454 -8.12 3.74 -17.58
CA LEU A 454 -6.90 3.98 -16.81
C LEU A 454 -5.89 2.84 -16.96
N LEU A 455 -6.34 1.59 -16.84
CA LEU A 455 -5.48 0.41 -17.03
C LEU A 455 -4.81 0.44 -18.39
N ASN A 456 -5.52 0.87 -19.43
CA ASN A 456 -4.99 0.92 -20.79
C ASN A 456 -4.25 2.23 -21.13
N GLY A 457 -4.08 3.14 -20.16
CA GLY A 457 -3.35 4.39 -20.35
C GLY A 457 -4.07 5.39 -21.26
N VAL A 458 -5.41 5.37 -21.26
CA VAL A 458 -6.24 6.30 -22.04
C VAL A 458 -7.29 6.98 -21.17
N ASP A 459 -7.81 8.11 -21.63
CA ASP A 459 -8.96 8.76 -20.99
C ASP A 459 -10.24 7.92 -21.12
N LYS A 460 -11.21 8.13 -20.22
CA LYS A 460 -12.48 7.38 -20.19
C LYS A 460 -13.28 7.42 -21.51
N ASP A 461 -13.18 8.52 -22.24
CA ASP A 461 -13.81 8.72 -23.55
C ASP A 461 -12.82 8.53 -24.71
N GLY A 462 -11.63 8.01 -24.40
CA GLY A 462 -10.52 7.80 -25.33
C GLY A 462 -10.68 6.58 -26.24
N THR A 463 -9.64 6.35 -27.05
CA THR A 463 -9.58 5.25 -28.02
C THR A 463 -8.43 4.31 -27.70
N LEU A 464 -8.76 3.02 -27.56
CA LEU A 464 -7.78 1.94 -27.52
C LEU A 464 -7.29 1.66 -28.93
N GLN A 465 -5.98 1.64 -29.13
CA GLN A 465 -5.38 1.30 -30.41
C GLN A 465 -5.49 -0.20 -30.71
N ALA A 466 -5.34 -0.59 -31.97
CA ALA A 466 -5.19 -1.99 -32.33
C ALA A 466 -3.99 -2.63 -31.59
N GLY A 467 -4.07 -3.93 -31.31
CA GLY A 467 -3.10 -4.66 -30.49
C GLY A 467 -3.62 -5.03 -29.10
N PRO A 468 -2.73 -5.33 -28.14
CA PRO A 468 -3.13 -5.82 -26.83
C PRO A 468 -3.77 -4.74 -25.95
N ALA A 469 -4.90 -5.10 -25.34
CA ALA A 469 -5.64 -4.30 -24.38
C ALA A 469 -6.00 -5.13 -23.14
N LYS A 470 -6.10 -4.47 -21.98
CA LYS A 470 -6.43 -5.08 -20.69
C LYS A 470 -7.91 -4.93 -20.38
N GLN A 471 -8.52 -6.01 -19.91
CA GLN A 471 -9.79 -6.00 -19.18
C GLN A 471 -9.58 -6.71 -17.84
N ILE A 472 -10.53 -6.57 -16.90
CA ILE A 472 -10.51 -7.32 -15.64
C ILE A 472 -11.64 -8.34 -15.67
N VAL A 473 -11.34 -9.61 -15.41
CA VAL A 473 -12.31 -10.71 -15.44
C VAL A 473 -12.37 -11.42 -14.09
N GLY A 474 -13.53 -11.99 -13.77
CA GLY A 474 -13.76 -12.66 -12.49
C GLY A 474 -13.81 -11.67 -11.32
N GLY A 475 -13.53 -12.16 -10.11
CA GLY A 475 -13.67 -11.38 -8.89
C GLY A 475 -15.11 -11.25 -8.41
N VAL A 476 -15.27 -10.44 -7.38
CA VAL A 476 -16.58 -9.95 -6.95
C VAL A 476 -16.93 -8.80 -7.89
N SER A 477 -18.05 -8.88 -8.60
CA SER A 477 -18.47 -7.79 -9.47
C SER A 477 -18.57 -6.50 -8.67
N ALA A 478 -17.95 -5.42 -9.16
CA ALA A 478 -18.18 -4.09 -8.63
C ALA A 478 -19.70 -3.85 -8.64
N GLN A 479 -20.31 -3.72 -7.46
CA GLN A 479 -21.72 -3.38 -7.39
C GLN A 479 -21.92 -2.03 -8.09
N LYS A 480 -22.94 -1.99 -8.96
CA LYS A 480 -23.29 -0.82 -9.78
C LYS A 480 -23.60 0.39 -8.93
#